data_AF-A0A126RKX3-F1
#
_entry.id   AF-A0A126RKX3-F1
#
_cell.length_a   1.000
_cell.length_b   1.000
_cell.length_c   1.000
_cell.angle_alpha   90.00
_cell.angle_beta   90.00
_cell.angle_gamma   90.00
#
_symmetry.space_group_name_H-M   'P 1'
#
loop_
_entity.id
_entity.type
_entity.pdbx_description
1 polymer ?
#
loop_
_entity_poly.entity_id
_entity_poly.type
_entity_poly.pdbx_seq_one_letter_code
_entity_poly.pdbx_strand_id
1 'polypeptide(L)'
;MSPAPFWFIWHDIRSYASSAALLADPLADEAICLVADYRMPGMDGIEVLRFLRARGWQQPAILITAYISPELVERATKDGFSIVIDKPLREHALVDAVARITANPAAFSTAPS
;
A
#
# COMPACT_ATOMS: atom_id res chain seq x y z
N MET A 1 -12.95 -18.33 30.49
CA MET A 1 -12.62 -17.94 29.10
C MET A 1 -11.18 -17.49 29.09
N SER A 2 -10.29 -18.28 28.48
CA SER A 2 -8.86 -17.94 28.35
C SER A 2 -8.67 -17.08 27.09
N PRO A 3 -7.89 -16.00 27.10
CA PRO A 3 -7.58 -15.28 25.87
C PRO A 3 -6.70 -16.17 24.98
N ALA A 4 -6.93 -16.12 23.67
CA ALA A 4 -6.13 -16.85 22.69
C ALA A 4 -4.68 -16.30 22.65
N PRO A 5 -3.67 -17.16 22.40
CA PRO A 5 -2.27 -16.76 22.43
C PRO A 5 -1.88 -15.88 21.24
N PHE A 6 -1.13 -14.82 21.52
CA PHE A 6 -0.74 -13.73 20.62
C PHE A 6 0.55 -14.10 19.85
N TRP A 7 0.50 -14.98 18.84
CA TRP A 7 1.74 -15.38 18.11
C TRP A 7 1.67 -15.49 16.58
N PHE A 8 0.59 -15.09 15.92
CA PHE A 8 0.58 -14.97 14.45
C PHE A 8 -0.24 -13.76 14.02
N ILE A 9 0.42 -12.75 13.44
CA ILE A 9 -0.26 -11.62 12.79
C ILE A 9 -0.69 -12.12 11.41
N TRP A 10 -1.95 -12.55 11.31
CA TRP A 10 -2.57 -12.84 10.02
C TRP A 10 -3.10 -11.54 9.41
N HIS A 11 -2.69 -11.26 8.17
CA HIS A 11 -3.33 -10.23 7.36
C HIS A 11 -4.33 -10.90 6.42
N ASP A 12 -5.56 -10.38 6.37
CA ASP A 12 -6.47 -10.70 5.27
C ASP A 12 -5.94 -10.01 4.00
N ILE A 13 -5.82 -10.77 2.91
CA ILE A 13 -5.24 -10.31 1.65
C ILE A 13 -6.30 -10.35 0.57
N ARG A 14 -6.55 -9.19 -0.03
CA ARG A 14 -7.39 -9.05 -1.22
C ARG A 14 -6.56 -8.60 -2.40
N SER A 15 -6.71 -9.30 -3.52
CA SER A 15 -5.99 -9.02 -4.76
C SER A 15 -6.99 -8.64 -5.84
N TYR A 16 -6.65 -7.59 -6.61
CA TYR A 16 -7.48 -7.10 -7.69
C TYR A 16 -6.66 -7.05 -8.97
N ALA A 17 -7.24 -7.52 -10.07
CA ALA A 17 -6.59 -7.46 -11.40
C ALA A 17 -6.80 -6.10 -12.10
N SER A 18 -7.60 -5.20 -11.53
CA SER A 18 -7.84 -3.87 -12.07
C SER A 18 -8.13 -2.87 -10.96
N SER A 19 -7.78 -1.60 -11.21
CA SER A 19 -8.13 -0.47 -10.35
C SER A 19 -9.64 -0.31 -10.17
N ALA A 20 -10.43 -0.54 -11.23
CA ALA A 20 -11.88 -0.43 -11.18
C ALA A 20 -12.50 -1.43 -10.19
N ALA A 21 -12.02 -2.67 -10.16
CA ALA A 21 -12.48 -3.68 -9.20
C ALA A 21 -12.11 -3.30 -7.76
N LEU A 22 -10.88 -2.81 -7.54
CA LEU A 22 -10.45 -2.32 -6.23
C LEU A 22 -11.31 -1.16 -5.74
N LEU A 23 -11.52 -0.15 -6.59
CA LEU A 23 -12.25 1.07 -6.25
C LEU A 23 -13.76 0.85 -6.09
N ALA A 24 -14.28 -0.32 -6.48
CA ALA A 24 -15.68 -0.71 -6.30
C ALA A 24 -15.90 -1.62 -5.08
N ASP A 25 -14.86 -2.20 -4.48
CA ASP A 25 -14.99 -3.02 -3.28
C ASP A 25 -15.02 -2.09 -2.03
N PRO A 26 -16.14 -2.00 -1.29
CA PRO A 26 -16.21 -1.19 -0.08
C PRO A 26 -15.24 -1.66 1.02
N LEU A 27 -14.81 -2.92 1.01
CA LEU A 27 -13.83 -3.44 1.96
C LEU A 27 -12.41 -2.97 1.65
N ALA A 28 -12.16 -2.37 0.47
CA ALA A 28 -10.88 -1.73 0.17
C ALA A 28 -10.61 -0.54 1.10
N ASP A 29 -11.64 0.16 1.56
CA ASP A 29 -11.51 1.30 2.48
C ASP A 29 -11.15 0.85 3.91
N GLU A 30 -11.38 -0.42 4.26
CA GLU A 30 -10.98 -1.02 5.54
C GLU A 30 -9.53 -1.56 5.52
N ALA A 31 -8.89 -1.60 4.36
CA ALA A 31 -7.53 -2.13 4.23
C ALA A 31 -6.53 -1.26 5.00
N ILE A 32 -5.63 -1.90 5.75
CA ILE A 32 -4.59 -1.20 6.53
C ILE A 32 -3.31 -0.91 5.72
N CYS A 33 -3.23 -1.40 4.49
CA CYS A 33 -2.08 -1.23 3.62
C CYS A 33 -2.51 -1.47 2.17
N LEU A 34 -2.04 -0.63 1.26
CA LEU A 34 -2.15 -0.86 -0.18
C LEU A 34 -0.81 -1.34 -0.72
N VAL A 35 -0.83 -2.38 -1.55
CA VAL A 35 0.29 -2.72 -2.45
C VAL A 35 -0.21 -2.55 -3.87
N ALA A 36 0.36 -1.61 -4.62
CA ALA A 36 -0.08 -1.26 -5.96
C ALA A 36 1.04 -1.46 -6.98
N ASP A 37 0.73 -2.09 -8.11
CA ASP A 37 1.61 -2.08 -9.28
C ASP A 37 1.59 -0.70 -9.93
N TYR A 38 2.76 -0.18 -10.30
CA TYR A 38 2.83 1.10 -11.01
C TYR A 38 2.12 1.02 -12.36
N ARG A 39 2.35 -0.05 -13.13
CA ARG A 39 1.85 -0.15 -14.51
C ARG A 39 0.74 -1.18 -14.61
N MET A 40 -0.51 -0.71 -14.50
CA MET A 40 -1.71 -1.50 -14.81
C MET A 40 -2.44 -0.88 -16.02
N PRO A 41 -3.14 -1.69 -16.84
CA PRO A 41 -4.03 -1.16 -17.86
C PRO A 41 -5.12 -0.27 -17.24
N GLY A 42 -5.38 0.88 -17.86
CA GLY A 42 -6.40 1.82 -17.42
C GLY A 42 -5.87 2.91 -16.49
N MET A 43 -5.53 2.55 -15.25
CA MET A 43 -5.11 3.50 -14.21
C MET A 43 -3.82 3.02 -13.54
N ASP A 44 -2.86 3.92 -13.40
CA ASP A 44 -1.58 3.62 -12.77
C ASP A 44 -1.71 3.54 -11.23
N GLY A 45 -0.76 2.89 -10.56
CA GLY A 45 -0.81 2.74 -9.10
C GLY A 45 -0.86 4.06 -8.34
N ILE A 46 -0.29 5.13 -8.90
CA ILE A 46 -0.28 6.47 -8.30
C ILE A 46 -1.67 7.10 -8.36
N GLU A 47 -2.34 6.98 -9.49
CA GLU A 47 -3.72 7.42 -9.65
C GLU A 47 -4.65 6.68 -8.68
N VAL A 48 -4.49 5.36 -8.52
CA VAL A 48 -5.26 4.57 -7.53
C VAL A 48 -5.10 5.15 -6.13
N LEU A 49 -3.86 5.42 -5.70
CA LEU A 49 -3.63 5.99 -4.37
C LEU A 49 -4.27 7.36 -4.22
N ARG A 50 -4.18 8.23 -5.24
CA ARG A 50 -4.84 9.55 -5.24
C ARG A 50 -6.36 9.43 -5.05
N PHE A 51 -7.01 8.47 -5.73
CA PHE A 51 -8.43 8.22 -5.56
C PHE A 51 -8.78 7.78 -4.14
N LEU A 52 -8.01 6.85 -3.56
CA LEU A 52 -8.23 6.40 -2.17
C LEU A 52 -8.02 7.54 -1.16
N ARG A 53 -6.96 8.35 -1.33
CA ARG A 53 -6.70 9.53 -0.49
C ARG A 53 -7.84 10.54 -0.56
N ALA A 54 -8.38 10.80 -1.75
CA ALA A 54 -9.52 11.70 -1.95
C ALA A 54 -10.81 11.18 -1.26
N ARG A 55 -10.93 9.86 -1.07
CA ARG A 55 -12.02 9.22 -0.30
C ARG A 55 -11.78 9.18 1.21
N GLY A 56 -10.65 9.72 1.68
CA GLY A 56 -10.31 9.77 3.11
C GLY A 56 -9.50 8.58 3.61
N TRP A 57 -9.12 7.63 2.74
CA TRP A 57 -8.26 6.51 3.14
C TRP A 57 -6.81 7.00 3.33
N GLN A 58 -6.29 6.93 4.56
CA GLN A 58 -4.97 7.48 4.95
C GLN A 58 -3.93 6.40 5.32
N GLN A 59 -4.21 5.13 5.04
CA GLN A 59 -3.29 4.05 5.45
C GLN A 59 -2.05 3.98 4.54
N PRO A 60 -0.95 3.37 5.00
CA PRO A 60 0.30 3.26 4.23
C PRO A 60 0.13 2.56 2.88
N ALA A 61 0.99 2.92 1.91
CA ALA A 61 0.96 2.33 0.58
C ALA A 61 2.38 1.98 0.08
N ILE A 62 2.50 0.86 -0.62
CA ILE A 62 3.71 0.38 -1.29
C ILE A 62 3.46 0.38 -2.79
N LEU A 63 4.37 1.00 -3.55
CA LEU A 63 4.38 0.92 -5.00
C LEU A 63 5.37 -0.18 -5.43
N ILE A 64 4.94 -1.10 -6.29
CA ILE A 64 5.83 -2.08 -6.93
C ILE A 64 5.94 -1.77 -8.42
N THR A 65 7.14 -1.84 -9.00
CA THR A 65 7.36 -1.46 -10.41
C THR A 65 8.52 -2.22 -11.02
N ALA A 66 8.49 -2.47 -12.33
CA ALA A 66 9.65 -2.99 -13.09
C ALA A 66 10.44 -1.87 -13.79
N TYR A 67 10.08 -0.61 -13.54
CA TYR A 67 10.62 0.57 -14.22
C TYR A 67 11.06 1.61 -13.18
N ILE A 68 11.87 1.20 -12.21
CA ILE A 68 12.31 2.11 -11.16
C ILE A 68 13.20 3.22 -11.77
N SER A 69 12.90 4.46 -11.42
CA SER A 69 13.72 5.63 -11.76
C SER A 69 13.66 6.64 -10.61
N PRO A 70 14.67 7.52 -10.47
CA PRO A 70 14.64 8.57 -9.45
C PRO A 70 13.37 9.44 -9.52
N GLU A 71 12.93 9.78 -10.72
CA GLU A 71 11.73 10.60 -10.96
C GLU A 71 10.45 9.88 -10.52
N LEU A 72 10.37 8.56 -10.76
CA LEU A 72 9.24 7.76 -10.31
C LEU A 72 9.20 7.67 -8.78
N VAL A 73 10.35 7.47 -8.14
CA VAL A 73 10.45 7.41 -6.67
C VAL A 73 10.04 8.74 -6.05
N GLU A 74 10.52 9.86 -6.60
CA GLU A 74 10.15 11.21 -6.15
C GLU A 74 8.65 11.45 -6.28
N ARG A 75 8.06 11.13 -7.45
CA ARG A 75 6.62 11.30 -7.70
C ARG A 75 5.78 10.44 -6.75
N ALA A 76 6.11 9.15 -6.63
CA ALA A 76 5.39 8.24 -5.73
C ALA A 76 5.45 8.70 -4.27
N THR A 77 6.62 9.18 -3.82
CA THR A 77 6.80 9.71 -2.47
C THR A 77 5.94 10.96 -2.24
N LYS A 78 5.93 11.90 -3.20
CA LYS A 78 5.08 13.10 -3.16
C LYS A 78 3.59 12.79 -3.11
N ASP A 79 3.15 11.72 -3.78
CA ASP A 79 1.76 11.26 -3.78
C ASP A 79 1.41 10.39 -2.56
N GLY A 80 2.36 10.16 -1.64
CA GLY A 80 2.11 9.53 -0.35
C GLY A 80 2.33 8.02 -0.29
N PHE A 81 3.11 7.45 -1.21
CA PHE A 81 3.65 6.09 -1.04
C PHE A 81 4.75 6.09 0.03
N SER A 82 4.68 5.10 0.92
CA SER A 82 5.66 4.90 1.98
C SER A 82 6.93 4.23 1.48
N ILE A 83 6.80 3.34 0.48
CA ILE A 83 7.90 2.54 -0.07
C ILE A 83 7.67 2.32 -1.57
N VAL A 84 8.73 2.40 -2.37
CA VAL A 84 8.76 1.94 -3.76
C VAL A 84 9.72 0.74 -3.86
N ILE A 85 9.25 -0.37 -4.43
CA ILE A 85 10.03 -1.61 -4.57
C ILE A 85 10.18 -1.96 -6.05
N ASP A 86 11.42 -2.19 -6.47
CA ASP A 86 11.74 -2.67 -7.81
C ASP A 86 11.43 -4.15 -7.95
N LYS A 87 10.89 -4.53 -9.11
CA LYS A 87 10.63 -5.93 -9.50
C LYS A 87 11.88 -6.52 -10.16
N PRO A 88 12.18 -7.81 -9.94
CA PRO A 88 11.37 -8.80 -9.23
C PRO A 88 11.41 -8.63 -7.71
N LEU A 89 10.30 -8.92 -7.03
CA LEU A 89 10.22 -8.94 -5.57
C LEU A 89 11.01 -10.14 -5.06
N ARG A 90 12.28 -9.91 -4.71
CA ARG A 90 13.19 -10.97 -4.25
C ARG A 90 12.92 -11.30 -2.79
N GLU A 91 13.00 -12.58 -2.47
CA GLU A 91 12.96 -13.09 -1.10
C GLU A 91 11.72 -12.58 -0.33
N HIS A 92 11.94 -11.94 0.82
CA HIS A 92 10.90 -11.42 1.71
C HIS A 92 10.68 -9.92 1.56
N ALA A 93 11.27 -9.26 0.55
CA ALA A 93 11.31 -7.80 0.46
C ALA A 93 9.93 -7.13 0.58
N LEU A 94 8.90 -7.69 -0.05
CA LEU A 94 7.53 -7.16 0.06
C LEU A 94 6.94 -7.42 1.46
N VAL A 95 7.12 -8.61 2.01
CA VAL A 95 6.58 -8.98 3.33
C VAL A 95 7.21 -8.13 4.43
N ASP A 96 8.53 -7.95 4.37
CA ASP A 96 9.28 -7.10 5.31
C ASP A 96 8.85 -5.64 5.20
N ALA A 97 8.62 -5.16 3.97
CA ALA A 97 8.13 -3.81 3.72
C ALA A 97 6.73 -3.60 4.29
N VAL A 98 5.81 -4.55 4.08
CA VAL A 98 4.45 -4.52 4.65
C VAL A 98 4.54 -4.51 6.17
N ALA A 99 5.27 -5.47 6.77
CA ALA A 99 5.44 -5.56 8.21
C ALA A 99 6.01 -4.26 8.80
N ARG A 100 7.01 -3.65 8.14
CA ARG A 100 7.63 -2.40 8.58
C ARG A 100 6.64 -1.24 8.64
N ILE A 101 5.74 -1.12 7.65
CA ILE A 101 4.83 0.04 7.58
C ILE A 101 3.52 -0.20 8.32
N THR A 102 3.14 -1.45 8.60
CA THR A 102 1.93 -1.78 9.37
C THR A 102 2.18 -2.00 10.86
N ALA A 103 3.43 -2.25 11.28
CA ALA A 103 3.77 -2.51 12.68
C ALA A 103 3.58 -1.30 13.63
N ASN A 104 3.22 -0.11 13.15
CA ASN A 104 2.86 1.03 14.00
C ASN A 104 1.98 2.08 13.29
N PRO A 105 0.64 2.04 13.43
CA PRO A 105 -0.24 3.05 12.84
C PRO A 105 -0.19 4.42 13.54
N ALA A 106 0.44 4.56 14.71
CA ALA A 106 0.45 5.80 15.50
C ALA A 106 1.63 6.76 15.20
N ALA A 107 2.58 6.38 14.34
CA ALA A 107 3.81 7.15 14.13
C ALA A 107 3.81 8.13 12.94
N PHE A 108 2.76 8.12 12.09
CA PHE A 108 2.79 8.86 10.81
C PHE A 108 1.85 10.08 10.74
N SER A 109 1.31 10.54 11.87
CA SER A 109 0.63 11.84 11.93
C SER A 109 1.63 12.97 12.24
N THR A 110 2.35 13.44 11.22
CA THR A 110 2.87 14.81 11.17
C THR A 110 2.19 15.55 10.03
N ALA A 111 0.97 16.03 10.29
CA ALA A 111 0.41 17.13 9.52
C ALA A 111 1.22 18.40 9.82
N PRO A 112 1.58 19.23 8.81
CA PRO A 112 2.19 20.52 9.07
C PRO A 112 1.12 21.48 9.64
N SER A 113 1.46 22.13 10.75
CA SER A 113 0.75 23.30 11.29
C SER A 113 0.87 24.52 10.37
#